data_AF-M5DUE1-F1
#
_entry.id   AF-M5DUE1-F1
#
_cell.length_a   1.000
_cell.length_b   1.000
_cell.length_c   1.000
_cell.angle_alpha   90.00
_cell.angle_beta   90.00
_cell.angle_gamma   90.00
#
_symmetry.space_group_name_H-M   'P 1'
#
loop_
_entity.id
_entity.type
_entity.pdbx_description
1 polymer ?
#
loop_
_entity_poly.entity_id
_entity_poly.type
_entity_poly.pdbx_seq_one_letter_code
_entity_poly.pdbx_strand_id
1 'polypeptide(L)'
;MTSTLIFDKIEQLKIDIDSDDGLKVKRKYVFGASFMLVILGVLGGKVTEVNIGIAKFESLNLKALEFFLIFWVFACLIRYYGYAKNHQRKIKNILHMRLLKDPYFLKVCQYSDEASGLIYDYAPSDFYSLEIGCNNNGYSESTYISRFPMCREISYIWSIDGIFEPDAKVVNIWLDIGKREYIKVIFLELKYKFFRFLDREYLDIYGAYIFSIVALMAYVFRDFISAFIN
;
A
#
# COMPACT_ATOMS: atom_id res chain seq x y z
N MET A 1 11.05 16.50 -17.28
CA MET A 1 11.55 15.15 -17.60
C MET A 1 11.13 14.07 -16.58
N THR A 2 10.91 14.39 -15.30
CA THR A 2 10.52 13.38 -14.29
C THR A 2 9.00 13.13 -14.18
N SER A 3 8.13 13.98 -14.74
CA SER A 3 6.66 13.77 -14.75
C SER A 3 6.24 12.69 -15.73
N THR A 4 6.85 12.66 -16.92
CA THR A 4 6.68 11.62 -17.94
C THR A 4 7.11 10.25 -17.39
N LEU A 5 8.25 10.18 -16.72
CA LEU A 5 8.75 8.93 -16.11
C LEU A 5 7.79 8.33 -15.07
N ILE A 6 7.06 9.15 -14.30
CA ILE A 6 6.04 8.66 -13.36
C ILE A 6 4.82 8.13 -14.11
N PHE A 7 4.41 8.81 -15.17
CA PHE A 7 3.28 8.39 -16.01
C PHE A 7 3.58 7.04 -16.66
N ASP A 8 4.75 6.88 -17.27
CA ASP A 8 5.19 5.64 -17.91
C ASP A 8 5.22 4.47 -16.90
N LYS A 9 5.68 4.71 -15.67
CA LYS A 9 5.67 3.71 -14.60
C LYS A 9 4.25 3.29 -14.17
N ILE A 10 3.28 4.19 -14.25
CA ILE A 10 1.88 3.87 -13.94
C ILE A 10 1.25 3.06 -15.06
N GLU A 11 1.53 3.42 -16.31
CA GLU A 11 1.08 2.66 -17.47
C GLU A 11 1.65 1.24 -17.47
N GLN A 12 2.96 1.10 -17.21
CA GLN A 12 3.59 -0.21 -17.05
C GLN A 12 2.95 -1.00 -15.90
N LEU A 13 2.66 -0.36 -14.76
CA LEU A 13 1.98 -1.02 -13.65
C LEU A 13 0.60 -1.56 -14.05
N LYS A 14 -0.17 -0.80 -14.84
CA LYS A 14 -1.48 -1.26 -15.33
C LYS A 14 -1.34 -2.51 -16.20
N ILE A 15 -0.40 -2.49 -17.14
CA ILE A 15 -0.11 -3.63 -18.02
C ILE A 15 0.32 -4.85 -17.19
N ASP A 16 1.18 -4.66 -16.21
CA ASP A 16 1.66 -5.73 -15.34
C ASP A 16 0.54 -6.34 -14.48
N ILE A 17 -0.40 -5.53 -13.97
CA ILE A 17 -1.58 -6.01 -13.25
C ILE A 17 -2.55 -6.74 -14.19
N ASP A 18 -2.77 -6.19 -15.39
CA ASP A 18 -3.70 -6.72 -16.37
C ASP A 18 -3.17 -7.99 -17.07
N SER A 19 -1.87 -8.26 -17.02
CA SER A 19 -1.28 -9.51 -17.52
C SER A 19 -1.12 -10.59 -16.44
N ASP A 20 -1.26 -10.25 -15.16
CA ASP A 20 -1.09 -11.20 -14.05
C ASP A 20 -2.37 -12.02 -13.79
N ASP A 21 -2.52 -13.11 -14.54
CA ASP A 21 -3.64 -14.04 -14.37
C ASP A 21 -3.66 -14.71 -12.99
N GLY A 22 -2.49 -14.91 -12.38
CA GLY A 22 -2.37 -15.44 -11.03
C GLY A 22 -3.07 -14.53 -10.03
N LEU A 23 -2.76 -13.24 -10.06
CA LEU A 23 -3.39 -12.22 -9.22
C LEU A 23 -4.90 -12.18 -9.43
N LYS A 24 -5.37 -12.16 -10.69
CA LYS A 24 -6.81 -12.12 -11.02
C LYS A 24 -7.57 -13.31 -10.47
N VAL A 25 -7.04 -14.52 -10.63
CA VAL A 25 -7.68 -15.75 -10.15
C VAL A 25 -7.73 -15.77 -8.63
N LYS A 26 -6.64 -15.44 -7.94
CA LYS A 26 -6.64 -15.41 -6.46
C LYS A 26 -7.55 -14.33 -5.90
N ARG A 27 -7.61 -13.17 -6.56
CA ARG A 27 -8.56 -12.09 -6.23
C ARG A 27 -10.00 -12.57 -6.29
N LYS A 28 -10.39 -13.31 -7.35
CA LYS A 28 -11.74 -13.90 -7.48
C LYS A 28 -12.05 -14.86 -6.33
N TYR A 29 -11.09 -15.67 -5.89
CA TYR A 29 -11.29 -16.55 -4.74
C TYR A 29 -11.50 -15.80 -3.43
N VAL A 30 -10.72 -14.74 -3.17
CA VAL A 30 -10.93 -13.88 -1.99
C VAL A 30 -12.32 -13.26 -2.03
N PHE A 31 -12.73 -12.70 -3.17
CA PHE A 31 -14.07 -12.15 -3.34
C PHE A 31 -15.17 -13.19 -3.13
N GLY A 32 -15.05 -14.37 -3.75
CA GLY A 32 -16.04 -15.44 -3.60
C GLY A 32 -16.17 -15.94 -2.16
N ALA A 33 -15.05 -16.17 -1.48
CA ALA A 33 -15.04 -16.59 -0.08
C ALA A 33 -15.63 -15.52 0.85
N SER A 34 -15.24 -14.26 0.66
CA SER A 34 -15.73 -13.13 1.45
C SER A 34 -17.23 -12.88 1.20
N PHE A 35 -17.69 -13.01 -0.03
CA PHE A 35 -19.10 -12.87 -0.39
C PHE A 35 -19.96 -13.97 0.24
N MET A 36 -19.49 -15.22 0.21
CA MET A 36 -20.14 -16.33 0.93
C MET A 36 -20.22 -16.06 2.44
N LEU A 37 -19.18 -15.45 3.03
CA LEU A 37 -19.19 -15.11 4.45
C LEU A 37 -20.24 -14.04 4.78
N VAL A 38 -20.40 -13.03 3.92
CA VAL A 38 -21.46 -12.03 4.06
C VAL A 38 -22.83 -12.67 3.94
N ILE A 39 -23.04 -13.55 2.95
CA ILE A 39 -24.30 -14.28 2.77
C ILE A 39 -24.65 -15.06 4.04
N LEU A 40 -23.72 -15.84 4.60
CA LEU A 40 -23.97 -16.59 5.83
C LEU A 40 -24.22 -15.68 7.05
N GLY A 41 -23.48 -14.56 7.15
CA GLY A 41 -23.62 -13.60 8.25
C GLY A 41 -24.95 -12.85 8.23
N VAL A 42 -25.42 -12.42 7.05
CA VAL A 42 -26.65 -11.64 6.88
C VAL A 42 -27.89 -12.52 6.79
N LEU A 43 -27.84 -13.64 6.05
CA LEU A 43 -28.98 -14.55 5.93
C LEU A 43 -29.21 -15.38 7.19
N GLY A 44 -28.31 -15.30 8.18
CA GLY A 44 -28.51 -15.72 9.57
C GLY A 44 -29.47 -16.89 9.69
N GLY A 45 -29.04 -18.06 9.20
CA GLY A 45 -29.91 -19.22 9.00
C GLY A 45 -30.63 -19.64 10.28
N LYS A 46 -31.81 -19.07 10.53
CA LYS A 46 -32.87 -19.70 11.31
C LYS A 46 -33.53 -20.72 10.37
N VAL A 47 -32.85 -21.84 10.12
CA VAL A 47 -33.53 -23.03 9.60
C VAL A 47 -34.28 -23.61 10.79
N THR A 48 -35.42 -22.99 11.14
CA THR A 48 -36.21 -23.36 12.32
C THR A 48 -37.23 -24.47 12.07
N GLU A 49 -37.38 -24.96 10.84
CA GLU A 49 -37.92 -26.29 10.48
C GLU A 49 -38.16 -26.34 8.97
N VAL A 50 -37.60 -27.34 8.29
CA VAL A 50 -38.08 -27.75 6.95
C VAL A 50 -38.42 -29.23 7.05
N ASN A 51 -39.58 -29.52 7.63
CA ASN A 51 -40.27 -30.76 7.35
C ASN A 51 -40.95 -30.58 5.99
N ILE A 52 -40.35 -31.15 4.95
CA ILE A 52 -40.97 -32.06 3.98
C ILE A 52 -39.88 -32.43 2.98
N GLY A 53 -39.34 -33.63 3.16
CA GLY A 53 -38.82 -34.48 2.09
C GLY A 53 -37.68 -33.92 1.23
N ILE A 54 -36.46 -34.39 1.55
CA ILE A 54 -35.27 -34.59 0.69
C ILE A 54 -34.05 -33.85 1.25
N ALA A 55 -33.07 -34.68 1.66
CA ALA A 55 -31.75 -34.39 2.22
C ALA A 55 -31.70 -33.96 3.70
N LYS A 56 -31.81 -34.95 4.59
CA LYS A 56 -31.18 -34.95 5.91
C LYS A 56 -29.65 -34.81 5.75
N PHE A 57 -29.14 -33.58 5.70
CA PHE A 57 -27.76 -33.31 6.13
C PHE A 57 -27.76 -33.35 7.66
N GLU A 58 -27.70 -34.56 8.22
CA GLU A 58 -27.61 -34.78 9.67
C GLU A 58 -26.33 -34.11 10.19
N SER A 59 -26.51 -32.95 10.83
CA SER A 59 -25.51 -32.25 11.66
C SER A 59 -24.28 -31.64 10.95
N LEU A 60 -24.47 -30.92 9.85
CA LEU A 60 -23.47 -29.89 9.52
C LEU A 60 -23.53 -28.84 10.64
N ASN A 61 -22.57 -28.91 11.57
CA ASN A 61 -22.43 -27.93 12.63
C ASN A 61 -22.21 -26.57 11.97
N LEU A 62 -23.28 -25.78 11.83
CA LEU A 62 -23.27 -24.49 11.12
C LEU A 62 -22.18 -23.57 11.66
N LYS A 63 -21.91 -23.62 12.97
CA LYS A 63 -20.80 -22.90 13.58
C LYS A 63 -19.45 -23.39 13.07
N ALA A 64 -19.26 -24.70 12.93
CA ALA A 64 -18.03 -25.26 12.36
C ALA A 64 -17.85 -24.85 10.88
N LEU A 65 -18.94 -24.78 10.11
CA LEU A 65 -18.91 -24.27 8.73
C LEU A 65 -18.52 -22.79 8.68
N GLU A 66 -19.08 -21.95 9.56
CA GLU A 66 -18.72 -20.53 9.68
C GLU A 66 -17.23 -20.34 10.01
N PHE A 67 -16.72 -21.07 11.02
CA PHE A 67 -15.30 -21.04 11.36
C PHE A 67 -14.41 -21.51 10.21
N PHE A 68 -14.80 -22.57 9.51
CA PHE A 68 -14.08 -23.04 8.33
C PHE A 68 -14.04 -21.97 7.24
N LEU A 69 -15.14 -21.25 7.01
CA LEU A 69 -15.19 -20.20 6.00
C LEU A 69 -14.33 -18.98 6.37
N ILE A 70 -14.29 -18.59 7.64
CA ILE A 70 -13.38 -17.55 8.13
C ILE A 70 -11.93 -17.97 7.89
N PHE A 71 -11.57 -19.20 8.26
CA PHE A 71 -10.24 -19.74 8.01
C PHE A 71 -9.91 -19.79 6.51
N TRP A 72 -10.89 -20.15 5.68
CA TRP A 72 -10.76 -20.14 4.22
C TRP A 72 -10.49 -18.74 3.67
N VAL A 73 -11.19 -17.70 4.16
CA VAL A 73 -10.92 -16.30 3.79
C VAL A 73 -9.47 -15.94 4.14
N PHE A 74 -8.99 -16.27 5.34
CA PHE A 74 -7.59 -16.03 5.72
C PHE A 74 -6.61 -16.78 4.82
N ALA A 75 -6.85 -18.06 4.53
CA ALA A 75 -6.00 -18.84 3.64
C ALA A 75 -5.95 -18.24 2.22
N CYS A 76 -7.09 -17.75 1.71
CA CYS A 76 -7.15 -17.03 0.44
C CYS A 76 -6.38 -15.71 0.49
N LEU A 77 -6.47 -14.94 1.58
CA LEU A 77 -5.74 -13.68 1.76
C LEU A 77 -4.22 -13.87 1.82
N ILE A 78 -3.75 -14.89 2.55
CA ILE A 78 -2.32 -15.22 2.64
C ILE A 78 -1.78 -15.55 1.24
N ARG A 79 -2.51 -16.39 0.50
CA ARG A 79 -2.13 -16.73 -0.88
C ARG A 79 -2.17 -15.50 -1.79
N TYR A 80 -3.20 -14.68 -1.69
CA TYR A 80 -3.33 -13.45 -2.48
C TYR A 80 -2.17 -12.48 -2.22
N TYR A 81 -1.74 -12.34 -0.96
CA TYR A 81 -0.59 -11.51 -0.59
C TYR A 81 0.69 -11.92 -1.30
N GLY A 82 0.93 -13.23 -1.49
CA GLY A 82 2.08 -13.72 -2.25
C GLY A 82 2.18 -13.14 -3.66
N TYR A 83 1.05 -12.97 -4.35
CA TYR A 83 0.99 -12.39 -5.70
C TYR A 83 0.94 -10.85 -5.67
N ALA A 84 0.18 -10.27 -4.75
CA ALA A 84 -0.01 -8.82 -4.66
C ALA A 84 1.26 -8.06 -4.22
N LYS A 85 2.16 -8.70 -3.46
CA LYS A 85 3.34 -8.05 -2.84
C LYS A 85 4.20 -7.28 -3.85
N ASN A 86 4.46 -7.85 -5.02
CA ASN A 86 5.31 -7.19 -6.02
C ASN A 86 4.66 -5.91 -6.56
N HIS A 87 3.37 -5.96 -6.84
CA HIS A 87 2.62 -4.80 -7.31
C HIS A 87 2.43 -3.74 -6.21
N GLN A 88 2.26 -4.15 -4.96
CA GLN A 88 2.25 -3.23 -3.80
C GLN A 88 3.56 -2.46 -3.68
N ARG A 89 4.71 -3.11 -3.92
CA ARG A 89 6.03 -2.44 -3.94
C ARG A 89 6.11 -1.41 -5.07
N LYS A 90 5.62 -1.73 -6.28
CA LYS A 90 5.57 -0.78 -7.41
C LYS A 90 4.69 0.44 -7.10
N ILE A 91 3.48 0.22 -6.57
CA ILE A 91 2.59 1.31 -6.13
C ILE A 91 3.30 2.22 -5.11
N LYS A 92 3.93 1.59 -4.13
CA LYS A 92 4.65 2.29 -3.06
C LYS A 92 5.81 3.12 -3.61
N ASN A 93 6.60 2.58 -4.54
CA ASN A 93 7.68 3.33 -5.17
C ASN A 93 7.17 4.54 -5.95
N ILE A 94 6.08 4.39 -6.72
CA ILE A 94 5.44 5.50 -7.44
C ILE A 94 4.94 6.57 -6.45
N LEU A 95 4.33 6.15 -5.34
CA LEU A 95 3.89 7.06 -4.29
C LEU A 95 5.07 7.84 -3.68
N HIS A 96 6.18 7.15 -3.37
CA HIS A 96 7.38 7.77 -2.83
C HIS A 96 7.99 8.79 -3.80
N MET A 97 8.06 8.46 -5.09
CA MET A 97 8.54 9.39 -6.13
C MET A 97 7.66 10.63 -6.25
N ARG A 98 6.35 10.52 -6.04
CA ARG A 98 5.44 11.67 -6.00
C ARG A 98 5.60 12.48 -4.71
N LEU A 99 5.76 11.80 -3.57
CA LEU A 99 5.92 12.42 -2.27
C LEU A 99 7.18 13.30 -2.21
N LEU A 100 8.31 12.80 -2.72
CA LEU A 100 9.57 13.55 -2.79
C LEU A 100 9.51 14.80 -3.67
N LYS A 101 8.52 14.90 -4.57
CA LYS A 101 8.27 16.08 -5.40
C LYS A 101 7.36 17.11 -4.74
N ASP A 102 6.77 16.79 -3.59
CA ASP A 102 6.00 17.77 -2.85
C ASP A 102 6.94 18.91 -2.41
N PRO A 103 6.54 20.20 -2.54
CA PRO A 103 7.36 21.34 -2.14
C PRO A 103 7.85 21.29 -0.69
N TYR A 104 7.17 20.54 0.18
CA TYR A 104 7.64 20.30 1.54
C TYR A 104 8.94 19.49 1.60
N PHE A 105 9.13 18.54 0.68
CA PHE A 105 10.33 17.73 0.59
C PHE A 105 11.44 18.42 -0.20
N LEU A 106 11.11 19.03 -1.33
CA LEU A 106 12.05 19.78 -2.15
C LEU A 106 11.35 20.91 -2.88
N LYS A 107 11.78 22.14 -2.62
CA LYS A 107 11.36 23.35 -3.30
C LYS A 107 12.60 24.04 -3.87
N VAL A 108 12.67 24.06 -5.19
CA VAL A 108 13.69 24.80 -5.93
C VAL A 108 13.08 26.12 -6.37
N CYS A 109 13.70 27.25 -6.01
CA CYS A 109 13.27 28.55 -6.51
C CYS A 109 13.63 28.65 -7.99
N GLN A 110 12.71 29.13 -8.83
CA GLN A 110 12.98 29.30 -10.27
C GLN A 110 13.81 30.55 -10.57
N TYR A 111 13.90 31.47 -9.61
CA TYR A 111 14.50 32.79 -9.79
C TYR A 111 15.72 33.03 -8.89
N SER A 112 16.03 32.09 -7.98
CA SER A 112 17.24 32.07 -7.18
C SER A 112 17.82 30.66 -7.21
N ASP A 113 19.15 30.53 -7.11
CA ASP A 113 19.84 29.24 -6.98
C ASP A 113 19.64 28.60 -5.59
N GLU A 114 18.61 29.03 -4.86
CA GLU A 114 18.28 28.56 -3.53
C GLU A 114 17.30 27.39 -3.63
N ALA A 115 17.71 26.25 -3.07
CA ALA A 115 16.84 25.11 -2.79
C ALA A 115 16.50 25.10 -1.29
N SER A 116 15.31 24.59 -0.97
CA SER A 116 14.81 24.47 0.40
C SER A 116 13.94 23.23 0.53
N GLY A 117 13.69 22.79 1.76
CA GLY A 117 12.80 21.67 2.05
C GLY A 117 13.52 20.50 2.69
N LEU A 118 12.75 19.52 3.16
CA LEU A 118 13.24 18.48 4.06
C LEU A 118 14.46 17.71 3.53
N ILE A 119 14.54 17.48 2.21
CA ILE A 119 15.67 16.80 1.57
C ILE A 119 16.91 17.69 1.57
N TYR A 120 16.74 18.98 1.27
CA TYR A 120 17.85 19.93 1.17
C TYR A 120 18.40 20.29 2.55
N ASP A 121 17.51 20.63 3.48
CA ASP A 121 17.85 21.15 4.81
C ASP A 121 18.56 20.11 5.70
N TYR A 122 18.36 18.82 5.43
CA TYR A 122 18.92 17.70 6.19
C TYR A 122 19.79 16.77 5.33
N ALA A 123 20.23 17.24 4.16
CA ALA A 123 21.20 16.50 3.37
C ALA A 123 22.55 16.43 4.09
N PRO A 124 23.32 15.34 3.88
CA PRO A 124 24.73 15.32 4.27
C PRO A 124 25.50 16.48 3.62
N SER A 125 26.52 17.01 4.31
CA SER A 125 27.37 18.11 3.84
C SER A 125 27.92 17.89 2.43
N ASP A 126 28.21 16.64 2.11
CA ASP A 126 28.88 16.26 0.86
C ASP A 126 27.88 16.13 -0.29
N PHE A 127 26.58 15.98 -0.01
CA PHE A 127 25.54 15.65 -1.00
C PHE A 127 25.26 16.74 -2.04
N TYR A 128 25.55 18.00 -1.70
CA TYR A 128 25.48 19.16 -2.61
C TYR A 128 26.85 19.79 -2.84
N SER A 129 27.94 19.05 -2.61
CA SER A 129 29.28 19.58 -2.91
C SER A 129 29.38 19.91 -4.41
N LEU A 130 30.11 20.98 -4.73
CA LEU A 130 30.36 21.39 -6.12
C LEU A 130 31.07 20.28 -6.93
N GLU A 131 31.72 19.34 -6.23
CA GLU A 131 32.41 18.19 -6.82
C GLU A 131 31.41 17.17 -7.43
N ILE A 132 30.17 17.11 -6.94
CA ILE A 132 29.11 16.28 -7.50
C ILE A 132 28.62 16.92 -8.81
N GLY A 133 29.18 16.45 -9.93
CA GLY A 133 28.76 16.83 -11.28
C GLY A 133 29.78 17.66 -12.07
N CYS A 134 30.90 18.09 -11.46
CA CYS A 134 31.95 18.81 -12.19
C CYS A 134 32.61 17.99 -13.29
N ASN A 135 32.62 16.66 -13.19
CA ASN A 135 33.22 15.75 -14.17
C ASN A 135 32.20 14.81 -14.83
N ASN A 136 31.10 15.34 -15.40
CA ASN A 136 30.11 14.67 -16.27
C ASN A 136 29.52 13.29 -15.85
N ASN A 137 29.93 12.71 -14.72
CA ASN A 137 29.67 11.33 -14.30
C ASN A 137 29.19 11.23 -12.84
N GLY A 138 29.15 12.36 -12.12
CA GLY A 138 28.57 12.43 -10.77
C GLY A 138 27.05 12.45 -10.84
N TYR A 139 26.40 11.82 -9.87
CA TYR A 139 24.94 11.88 -9.69
C TYR A 139 24.61 11.98 -8.21
N SER A 140 23.47 12.57 -7.89
CA SER A 140 22.89 12.57 -6.56
C SER A 140 21.42 12.14 -6.65
N GLU A 141 21.04 11.17 -5.83
CA GLU A 141 19.67 10.66 -5.77
C GLU A 141 19.24 10.56 -4.31
N SER A 142 18.04 11.07 -4.04
CA SER A 142 17.36 10.91 -2.75
C SER A 142 16.20 9.94 -2.90
N THR A 143 16.12 8.97 -1.98
CA THR A 143 15.07 7.95 -1.97
C THR A 143 14.35 7.96 -0.63
N TYR A 144 13.02 8.02 -0.68
CA TYR A 144 12.18 7.89 0.50
C TYR A 144 11.97 6.42 0.85
N ILE A 145 12.27 6.07 2.09
CA ILE A 145 12.08 4.73 2.64
C ILE A 145 11.04 4.82 3.75
N SER A 146 9.95 4.06 3.58
CA SER A 146 8.96 3.88 4.64
C SER A 146 8.95 2.42 5.08
N ARG A 147 9.06 2.16 6.38
CA ARG A 147 8.94 0.82 6.97
C ARG A 147 7.85 0.85 8.03
N PHE A 148 6.98 -0.16 8.00
CA PHE A 148 5.94 -0.33 9.01
C PHE A 148 6.57 -0.78 10.33
N PRO A 149 6.12 -0.30 11.51
CA PRO A 149 5.02 0.65 11.72
C PRO A 149 5.41 2.14 11.71
N MET A 150 6.63 2.49 12.12
CA MET A 150 6.97 3.90 12.42
C MET A 150 8.33 4.38 11.88
N CYS A 151 8.99 3.63 11.00
CA CYS A 151 10.26 4.05 10.45
C CYS A 151 10.03 4.81 9.13
N ARG A 152 10.52 6.05 9.07
CA ARG A 152 10.55 6.91 7.88
C ARG A 152 11.94 7.51 7.75
N GLU A 153 12.54 7.27 6.60
CA GLU A 153 13.95 7.55 6.34
C GLU A 153 14.10 8.15 4.96
N ILE A 154 15.07 9.05 4.81
CA ILE A 154 15.53 9.56 3.53
C ILE A 154 16.94 9.00 3.32
N SER A 155 17.10 8.22 2.25
CA SER A 155 18.38 7.68 1.84
C SER A 155 18.98 8.60 0.78
N TYR A 156 20.24 8.98 0.98
CA TYR A 156 21.01 9.80 0.08
C TYR A 156 22.09 8.92 -0.54
N ILE A 157 22.14 8.91 -1.86
CA ILE A 157 23.16 8.21 -2.64
C ILE A 157 23.77 9.26 -3.57
N TRP A 158 25.10 9.34 -3.60
CA TRP A 158 25.79 10.21 -4.53
C TRP A 158 27.09 9.56 -5.02
N SER A 159 27.63 10.13 -6.10
CA SER A 159 28.87 9.68 -6.73
C SER A 159 29.73 10.89 -7.05
N ILE A 160 31.00 10.82 -6.67
CA ILE A 160 32.02 11.84 -6.95
C ILE A 160 32.96 11.23 -7.99
N ASP A 161 33.14 11.92 -9.13
CA ASP A 161 34.00 11.47 -10.25
C ASP A 161 33.68 10.06 -10.81
N GLY A 162 32.42 9.62 -10.71
CA GLY A 162 31.99 8.30 -11.17
C GLY A 162 32.34 7.16 -10.21
N ILE A 163 32.99 7.47 -9.08
CA ILE A 163 33.22 6.52 -7.99
C ILE A 163 31.97 6.51 -7.13
N PHE A 164 31.24 5.39 -7.20
CA PHE A 164 30.08 5.14 -6.36
C PHE A 164 30.51 5.08 -4.89
N GLU A 165 29.98 5.99 -4.08
CA GLU A 165 30.17 5.88 -2.63
C GLU A 165 29.23 4.77 -2.13
N PRO A 166 29.77 3.64 -1.62
CA PRO A 166 28.97 2.44 -1.36
C PRO A 166 27.99 2.63 -0.20
N ASP A 167 28.25 3.61 0.67
CA ASP A 167 27.48 3.84 1.88
C ASP A 167 26.43 4.92 1.65
N ALA A 168 25.21 4.46 1.31
CA ALA A 168 24.04 5.33 1.33
C ALA A 168 23.87 5.93 2.73
N LYS A 169 23.99 7.25 2.86
CA LYS A 169 23.68 7.93 4.13
C LYS A 169 22.16 7.93 4.31
N VAL A 170 21.71 7.45 5.46
CA VAL A 170 20.29 7.34 5.79
C VAL A 170 19.99 8.29 6.94
N VAL A 171 19.03 9.19 6.73
CA VAL A 171 18.54 10.13 7.75
C VAL A 171 17.16 9.70 8.19
N ASN A 172 17.01 9.41 9.48
CA ASN A 172 15.75 9.03 10.09
C ASN A 172 14.95 10.29 10.48
N ILE A 173 13.74 10.41 9.97
CA ILE A 173 12.92 11.62 10.15
C ILE A 173 12.47 11.78 11.61
N TRP A 174 12.25 10.68 12.34
CA TRP A 174 11.85 10.78 13.74
C TRP A 174 13.03 11.11 14.66
N LEU A 175 14.17 10.43 14.45
CA LEU A 175 15.33 10.52 15.34
C LEU A 175 16.22 11.73 15.03
N ASP A 176 16.51 11.99 13.75
CA ASP A 176 17.51 12.98 13.34
C ASP A 176 16.89 14.36 13.06
N ILE A 177 15.67 14.38 12.53
CA ILE A 177 14.95 15.63 12.19
C ILE A 177 14.03 16.06 13.32
N GLY A 178 13.19 15.12 13.80
CA GLY A 178 12.34 15.31 14.97
C GLY A 178 10.85 15.03 14.72
N LYS A 179 10.12 14.93 15.85
CA LYS A 179 8.73 14.46 15.88
C LYS A 179 7.75 15.32 15.09
N ARG A 180 7.94 16.64 15.07
CA ARG A 180 7.03 17.58 14.39
C ARG A 180 7.05 17.36 12.88
N GLU A 181 8.23 17.29 12.29
CA GLU A 181 8.39 17.04 10.85
C GLU A 181 7.94 15.62 10.50
N TYR A 182 8.23 14.65 11.36
CA TYR A 182 7.73 13.29 11.19
C TYR A 182 6.19 13.21 11.10
N ILE A 183 5.46 13.90 11.98
CA ILE A 183 3.99 13.92 11.94
C ILE A 183 3.48 14.55 10.64
N LYS A 184 4.11 15.64 10.17
CA LYS A 184 3.78 16.25 8.88
C LYS A 184 4.02 15.29 7.72
N VAL A 185 5.14 14.56 7.73
CA VAL A 185 5.45 13.53 6.73
C VAL A 185 4.40 12.43 6.72
N ILE A 186 3.96 11.95 7.88
CA ILE A 186 2.86 10.98 7.97
C ILE A 186 1.58 11.56 7.36
N PHE A 187 1.23 12.80 7.71
CA PHE A 187 0.01 13.43 7.21
C PHE A 187 0.05 13.60 5.68
N LEU A 188 1.20 14.00 5.12
CA LEU A 188 1.40 14.06 3.68
C LEU A 188 1.31 12.67 3.03
N GLU A 189 1.93 11.65 3.62
CA GLU A 189 1.83 10.28 3.12
C GLU A 189 0.37 9.80 3.11
N LEU A 190 -0.39 10.08 4.17
CA LEU A 190 -1.82 9.78 4.25
C LEU A 190 -2.62 10.55 3.20
N LYS A 191 -2.36 11.84 3.02
CA LYS A 191 -2.99 12.68 2.00
C LYS A 191 -2.77 12.08 0.60
N TYR A 192 -1.53 11.77 0.24
CA TYR A 192 -1.21 11.18 -1.06
C TYR A 192 -1.78 9.77 -1.23
N LYS A 193 -1.80 8.94 -0.18
CA LYS A 193 -2.47 7.62 -0.21
C LYS A 193 -3.97 7.76 -0.41
N PHE A 194 -4.61 8.71 0.28
CA PHE A 194 -6.04 8.94 0.19
C PHE A 194 -6.44 9.40 -1.22
N PHE A 195 -5.72 10.34 -1.82
CA PHE A 195 -6.00 10.75 -3.20
C PHE A 195 -5.87 9.60 -4.21
N ARG A 196 -4.95 8.66 -3.97
CA ARG A 196 -4.77 7.47 -4.81
C ARG A 196 -5.68 6.30 -4.45
N PHE A 197 -6.43 6.38 -3.36
CA PHE A 197 -7.28 5.29 -2.92
C PHE A 197 -8.34 4.93 -3.98
N LEU A 198 -8.78 5.93 -4.74
CA LEU A 198 -9.75 5.78 -5.83
C LEU A 198 -9.10 5.43 -7.18
N ASP A 199 -7.77 5.38 -7.27
CA ASP A 199 -7.10 4.94 -8.49
C ASP A 199 -7.42 3.46 -8.74
N ARG A 200 -7.70 3.11 -10.01
CA ARG A 200 -8.01 1.72 -10.41
C ARG A 200 -6.94 0.74 -9.93
N GLU A 201 -5.65 1.08 -10.09
CA GLU A 201 -4.56 0.17 -9.70
C GLU A 201 -4.54 -0.09 -8.19
N TYR A 202 -4.90 0.93 -7.40
CA TYR A 202 -4.99 0.80 -5.96
C TYR A 202 -6.15 -0.12 -5.57
N LEU A 203 -7.32 0.07 -6.18
CA LEU A 203 -8.50 -0.76 -5.94
C LEU A 203 -8.29 -2.20 -6.44
N ASP A 204 -7.60 -2.40 -7.56
CA ASP A 204 -7.34 -3.71 -8.13
C ASP A 204 -6.49 -4.61 -7.21
N ILE A 205 -5.62 -3.98 -6.39
CA ILE A 205 -4.72 -4.67 -5.47
C ILE A 205 -5.25 -4.66 -4.03
N TYR A 206 -5.74 -3.52 -3.54
CA TYR A 206 -6.20 -3.39 -2.16
C TYR A 206 -7.68 -3.75 -1.97
N GLY A 207 -8.48 -3.74 -3.05
CA GLY A 207 -9.92 -3.99 -2.99
C GLY A 207 -10.27 -5.37 -2.44
N ALA A 208 -9.48 -6.40 -2.75
CA ALA A 208 -9.68 -7.74 -2.18
C ALA A 208 -9.53 -7.75 -0.66
N TYR A 209 -8.53 -7.03 -0.12
CA TYR A 209 -8.33 -6.91 1.33
C TYR A 209 -9.46 -6.10 1.96
N ILE A 210 -9.81 -4.94 1.38
CA ILE A 210 -10.89 -4.08 1.89
C ILE A 210 -12.19 -4.87 1.95
N PHE A 211 -12.55 -5.58 0.88
CA PHE A 211 -13.76 -6.38 0.83
C PHE A 211 -13.76 -7.52 1.85
N SER A 212 -12.62 -8.21 2.01
CA SER A 212 -12.51 -9.27 3.03
C SER A 212 -12.63 -8.74 4.46
N ILE A 213 -12.08 -7.56 4.74
CA ILE A 213 -12.20 -6.90 6.05
C ILE A 213 -13.66 -6.52 6.29
N VAL A 214 -14.32 -5.92 5.29
CA VAL A 214 -15.76 -5.60 5.36
C VAL A 214 -16.58 -6.86 5.60
N ALA A 215 -16.29 -7.97 4.92
CA ALA A 215 -17.00 -9.24 5.11
C ALA A 215 -16.80 -9.81 6.52
N LEU A 216 -15.56 -9.81 7.02
CA LEU A 216 -15.26 -10.24 8.39
C LEU A 216 -15.95 -9.34 9.43
N MET A 217 -15.93 -8.03 9.24
CA MET A 217 -16.62 -7.08 10.11
C MET A 217 -18.14 -7.30 10.07
N ALA A 218 -18.73 -7.46 8.88
CA ALA A 218 -20.16 -7.74 8.74
C ALA A 218 -20.56 -9.03 9.47
N TYR A 219 -19.70 -10.06 9.43
CA TYR A 219 -19.92 -11.29 10.19
C TYR A 219 -19.80 -11.07 11.71
N VAL A 220 -18.75 -10.40 12.19
CA VAL A 220 -18.53 -10.13 13.63
C VAL A 220 -19.65 -9.29 14.22
N PHE A 221 -20.14 -8.29 13.48
CA PHE A 221 -21.20 -7.39 13.90
C PHE A 221 -22.59 -7.83 13.42
N ARG A 222 -22.79 -9.11 13.03
CA ARG A 222 -24.06 -9.59 12.48
C ARG A 222 -25.26 -9.37 13.41
N ASP A 223 -25.06 -9.55 14.72
CA ASP A 223 -26.14 -9.39 15.72
C ASP A 223 -26.57 -7.91 15.81
N PHE A 224 -25.61 -6.98 15.74
CA PHE A 224 -25.89 -5.55 15.68
C PHE A 224 -26.58 -5.16 14.37
N ILE A 225 -26.11 -5.68 13.23
CA ILE A 225 -26.69 -5.40 11.91
C ILE A 225 -28.13 -5.93 11.84
N SER A 226 -28.38 -7.16 12.30
CA SER A 226 -29.73 -7.74 12.32
C SER A 226 -30.69 -7.02 13.27
N ALA A 227 -30.19 -6.45 14.38
CA ALA A 227 -30.98 -5.62 15.27
C ALA A 227 -31.32 -4.23 14.69
N PHE A 228 -30.53 -3.72 13.74
CA PHE A 228 -30.80 -2.44 13.06
C PHE A 228 -31.76 -2.59 11.88
N ILE A 229 -31.79 -3.77 11.23
CA ILE A 229 -32.64 -4.06 10.07
C ILE A 229 -34.09 -4.40 10.48
N ASN A 230 -34.29 -4.97 11.68
CA ASN A 230 -35.61 -5.31 12.23
C ASN A 230 -36.17 -4.19 13.09
#